data_AF-M2RBF3-F1
#
_entry.id   AF-M2RBF3-F1
#
_cell.length_a   1.000
_cell.length_b   1.000
_cell.length_c   1.000
_cell.angle_alpha   90.00
_cell.angle_beta   90.00
_cell.angle_gamma   90.00
#
_symmetry.space_group_name_H-M   'P 1'
#
loop_
_entity.id
_entity.type
_entity.pdbx_description
1 polymer ?
#
loop_
_entity_poly.entity_id
_entity_poly.type
_entity_poly.pdbx_seq_one_letter_code
_entity_poly.pdbx_strand_id
1 'polypeptide(L)'
;MEDPAREIRTVIELLTAAVNPSIQSAALLRYFAPDASFRHPLAYVPSAPNSRAGILAIYRWYRIMSPHIKMDVTDVVYDGAHDPPRLFVKAEQVFHIRWNPFKPAKVPCIVAQEDYYHPDDLVAFVLPPARPLVNVALQASSLACAFLAKVFETLGA
;
A
#
# COMPACT_ATOMS: atom_id res chain seq x y z
N MET A 1 -16.74 10.12 -9.20
CA MET A 1 -16.78 8.68 -9.49
C MET A 1 -18.22 8.34 -9.30
N GLU A 2 -18.88 8.04 -10.40
CA GLU A 2 -20.30 7.76 -10.47
C GLU A 2 -20.54 6.26 -10.23
N ASP A 3 -19.56 5.43 -10.60
CA ASP A 3 -19.46 4.02 -10.21
C ASP A 3 -18.05 3.72 -9.65
N PRO A 4 -17.84 3.90 -8.33
CA PRO A 4 -16.54 3.65 -7.70
C PRO A 4 -16.01 2.22 -7.88
N ALA A 5 -16.90 1.22 -7.92
CA ALA A 5 -16.51 -0.18 -8.04
C ALA A 5 -15.95 -0.52 -9.42
N ARG A 6 -16.45 0.15 -10.47
CA ARG A 6 -15.96 -0.02 -11.85
C ARG A 6 -14.82 0.94 -12.20
N GLU A 7 -14.90 2.21 -11.77
CA GLU A 7 -13.89 3.23 -12.11
C GLU A 7 -12.52 2.98 -11.45
N ILE A 8 -12.48 2.42 -10.23
CA ILE A 8 -11.24 2.39 -9.43
C ILE A 8 -10.07 1.69 -10.10
N ARG A 9 -10.33 0.67 -10.93
CA ARG A 9 -9.30 -0.07 -11.68
C ARG A 9 -8.52 0.89 -12.58
N THR A 10 -9.26 1.68 -13.36
CA THR A 10 -8.70 2.71 -14.24
C THR A 10 -8.11 3.88 -13.47
N VAL A 11 -8.67 4.27 -12.32
CA VAL A 11 -8.08 5.30 -11.45
C VAL A 11 -6.70 4.85 -10.94
N ILE A 12 -6.57 3.62 -10.46
CA ILE A 12 -5.30 3.05 -10.01
C ILE A 12 -4.29 2.97 -11.17
N GLU A 13 -4.68 2.47 -12.34
CA GLU A 13 -3.84 2.43 -13.54
C GLU A 13 -3.33 3.82 -13.93
N LEU A 14 -4.19 4.84 -13.93
CA LEU A 14 -3.82 6.23 -14.22
C LEU A 14 -2.89 6.86 -13.17
N LEU A 15 -2.90 6.37 -11.91
CA LEU A 15 -2.04 6.85 -10.83
C LEU A 15 -0.67 6.14 -10.81
N THR A 16 -0.61 4.85 -11.09
CA THR A 16 0.63 4.04 -10.93
C THR A 16 1.29 3.61 -12.23
N ALA A 17 0.53 3.42 -13.32
CA ALA A 17 1.04 2.91 -14.60
C ALA A 17 1.01 3.94 -15.75
N ALA A 18 0.55 5.18 -15.49
CA ALA A 18 0.51 6.23 -16.51
C ALA A 18 1.92 6.60 -17.03
N VAL A 19 2.15 6.34 -18.31
CA VAL A 19 3.41 6.60 -19.03
C VAL A 19 3.82 8.08 -18.99
N ASN A 20 2.85 9.00 -18.97
CA ASN A 20 3.09 10.45 -18.98
C ASN A 20 2.84 11.09 -17.58
N PRO A 21 3.80 11.84 -17.00
CA PRO A 21 3.59 12.58 -15.75
C PRO A 21 2.41 13.56 -15.76
N SER A 22 1.99 14.08 -16.92
CA SER A 22 0.80 14.95 -17.00
C SER A 22 -0.48 14.17 -16.72
N ILE A 23 -0.62 12.95 -17.24
CA ILE A 23 -1.77 12.06 -17.01
C ILE A 23 -1.85 11.70 -15.53
N GLN A 24 -0.73 11.27 -14.93
CA GLN A 24 -0.64 10.97 -13.50
C GLN A 24 -1.05 12.17 -12.63
N SER A 25 -0.60 13.38 -12.99
CA SER A 25 -0.95 14.61 -12.27
C SER A 25 -2.42 15.00 -12.44
N ALA A 26 -2.98 14.86 -13.65
CA ALA A 26 -4.37 15.16 -13.93
C ALA A 26 -5.34 14.17 -13.27
N ALA A 27 -5.00 12.88 -13.26
CA ALA A 27 -5.77 11.84 -12.57
C ALA A 27 -5.84 12.13 -11.06
N LEU A 28 -4.71 12.41 -10.42
CA LEU A 28 -4.69 12.76 -8.99
C LEU A 28 -5.50 14.02 -8.70
N LEU A 29 -5.35 15.09 -9.48
CA LEU A 29 -6.12 16.33 -9.30
C LEU A 29 -7.64 16.17 -9.57
N ARG A 30 -8.04 15.15 -10.35
CA ARG A 30 -9.44 14.79 -10.63
C ARG A 30 -10.06 13.90 -9.54
N TYR A 31 -9.31 12.93 -9.00
CA TYR A 31 -9.84 11.89 -8.12
C TYR A 31 -9.53 12.11 -6.63
N PHE A 32 -8.54 12.94 -6.27
CA PHE A 32 -8.24 13.29 -4.87
C PHE A 32 -8.84 14.65 -4.49
N ALA A 33 -9.59 14.66 -3.38
CA ALA A 33 -10.04 15.87 -2.71
C ALA A 33 -8.85 16.80 -2.37
N PRO A 34 -9.04 18.14 -2.33
CA PRO A 34 -7.96 19.09 -2.01
C PRO A 34 -7.20 18.77 -0.73
N ASP A 35 -7.92 18.23 0.25
CA ASP A 35 -7.54 17.94 1.64
C ASP A 35 -7.37 16.43 1.93
N ALA A 36 -7.28 15.59 0.89
CA ALA A 36 -7.07 14.15 1.04
C ALA A 36 -5.82 13.80 1.87
N SER A 37 -5.92 12.78 2.72
CA SER A 37 -4.79 12.19 3.47
C SER A 37 -4.19 10.98 2.73
N PHE A 38 -3.02 10.55 3.17
CA PHE A 38 -2.28 9.39 2.64
C PHE A 38 -1.40 8.78 3.75
N ARG A 39 -1.43 7.47 3.92
CA ARG A 39 -0.58 6.72 4.85
C ARG A 39 -0.05 5.45 4.17
N HIS A 40 1.25 5.40 3.99
CA HIS A 40 2.01 4.24 3.56
C HIS A 40 3.09 3.98 4.63
N PRO A 41 3.55 2.75 4.88
CA PRO A 41 4.63 2.48 5.85
C PRO A 41 5.97 3.17 5.57
N LEU A 42 6.08 3.94 4.49
CA LEU A 42 7.26 4.71 4.08
C LEU A 42 6.97 6.22 3.91
N ALA A 43 5.70 6.66 3.98
CA ALA A 43 5.33 8.06 3.77
C ALA A 43 3.92 8.37 4.35
N TYR A 44 3.77 9.51 5.03
CA TYR A 44 2.49 9.97 5.58
C TYR A 44 2.22 11.43 5.18
N VAL A 45 0.99 11.72 4.78
CA VAL A 45 0.47 13.05 4.49
C VAL A 45 -0.84 13.20 5.30
N PRO A 46 -0.89 14.06 6.33
CA PRO A 46 -2.13 14.34 7.04
C PRO A 46 -3.12 15.09 6.13
N SER A 47 -4.41 15.00 6.46
CA SER A 47 -5.43 15.86 5.84
C SER A 47 -5.17 17.33 6.22
N ALA A 48 -5.06 18.20 5.22
CA ALA A 48 -4.84 19.64 5.38
C ALA A 48 -5.16 20.35 4.04
N PRO A 49 -5.49 21.66 4.02
CA PRO A 49 -5.75 22.37 2.76
C PRO A 49 -4.62 22.19 1.72
N ASN A 50 -4.98 21.63 0.56
CA ASN A 50 -4.06 21.27 -0.54
C ASN A 50 -3.03 20.16 -0.24
N SER A 51 -3.26 19.31 0.78
CA SER A 51 -2.41 18.15 1.12
C SER A 51 -2.19 17.18 -0.05
N ARG A 52 -3.15 17.10 -1.00
CA ARG A 52 -2.99 16.31 -2.23
C ARG A 52 -1.76 16.66 -3.07
N ALA A 53 -1.19 17.86 -2.91
CA ALA A 53 0.09 18.21 -3.54
C ALA A 53 1.27 17.36 -3.01
N GLY A 54 1.27 17.02 -1.72
CA GLY A 54 2.22 16.08 -1.12
C GLY A 54 2.02 14.65 -1.63
N ILE A 55 0.77 14.21 -1.77
CA ILE A 55 0.42 12.91 -2.36
C ILE A 55 0.95 12.82 -3.81
N LEU A 56 0.82 13.89 -4.59
CA LEU A 56 1.37 13.96 -5.95
C LEU A 56 2.91 13.91 -5.99
N ALA A 57 3.60 14.46 -4.99
CA ALA A 57 5.06 14.29 -4.88
C ALA A 57 5.44 12.82 -4.64
N ILE A 58 4.66 12.09 -3.83
CA ILE A 58 4.88 10.66 -3.55
C ILE A 58 4.67 9.81 -4.82
N TYR A 59 3.55 9.96 -5.53
CA TYR A 59 3.30 9.23 -6.79
C TYR A 59 4.35 9.53 -7.88
N ARG A 60 4.87 10.77 -7.93
CA ARG A 60 5.99 11.13 -8.83
C ARG A 60 7.29 10.43 -8.40
N TRP A 61 7.59 10.39 -7.11
CA TRP A 61 8.77 9.72 -6.57
C TRP A 61 8.71 8.20 -6.78
N TYR A 62 7.54 7.57 -6.60
CA TYR A 62 7.34 6.15 -6.89
C TYR A 62 7.60 5.80 -8.36
N ARG A 63 7.21 6.66 -9.31
CA ARG A 63 7.52 6.46 -10.74
C ARG A 63 9.01 6.68 -11.09
N ILE A 64 9.74 7.46 -10.29
CA ILE A 64 11.20 7.63 -10.42
C ILE A 64 11.94 6.42 -9.85
N MET A 65 11.51 5.93 -8.68
CA MET A 65 12.04 4.75 -8.01
C MET A 65 11.73 3.46 -8.77
N SER A 66 10.55 3.30 -9.36
CA SER A 66 10.16 2.13 -10.16
C SER A 66 9.57 2.58 -11.50
N PRO A 67 10.34 2.56 -12.60
CA PRO A 67 9.85 2.92 -13.92
C PRO A 67 8.90 1.86 -14.51
N HIS A 68 8.88 0.64 -13.96
CA HIS A 68 8.04 -0.48 -14.41
C HIS A 68 7.14 -0.96 -13.26
N ILE A 69 6.16 -0.14 -12.89
CA ILE A 69 5.10 -0.57 -11.96
C ILE A 69 4.01 -1.30 -12.75
N LYS A 70 3.67 -2.52 -12.34
CA LYS A 70 2.40 -3.17 -12.72
C LYS A 70 1.54 -3.30 -11.46
N MET A 71 0.29 -2.86 -11.54
CA MET A 71 -0.75 -3.21 -10.56
C MET A 71 -1.73 -4.20 -11.21
N ASP A 72 -2.24 -5.16 -10.47
CA ASP A 72 -3.28 -6.10 -10.90
C ASP A 72 -4.39 -6.15 -9.84
N VAL A 73 -5.55 -5.57 -10.15
CA VAL A 73 -6.67 -5.49 -9.18
C VAL A 73 -7.46 -6.80 -9.23
N THR A 74 -7.41 -7.56 -8.14
CA THR A 74 -8.09 -8.86 -8.04
C THR A 74 -9.53 -8.74 -7.56
N ASP A 75 -9.81 -7.92 -6.55
CA ASP A 75 -11.13 -7.77 -5.92
C ASP A 75 -11.48 -6.32 -5.61
N VAL A 76 -12.78 -5.98 -5.62
CA VAL A 76 -13.32 -4.64 -5.34
C VAL A 76 -14.70 -4.77 -4.68
N VAL A 77 -14.84 -4.21 -3.47
CA VAL A 77 -16.09 -4.17 -2.68
C VAL A 77 -16.39 -2.71 -2.33
N TYR A 78 -17.56 -2.18 -2.71
CA TYR A 78 -17.95 -0.81 -2.34
C TYR A 78 -18.98 -0.80 -1.21
N ASP A 79 -18.62 -0.18 -0.08
CA ASP A 79 -19.52 0.12 1.02
C ASP A 79 -19.93 1.60 0.97
N GLY A 80 -21.10 1.83 0.36
CA GLY A 80 -21.78 3.12 0.34
C GLY A 80 -22.71 3.37 1.53
N ALA A 81 -22.73 2.49 2.55
CA ALA A 81 -23.55 2.65 3.76
C ALA A 81 -22.77 3.35 4.89
N HIS A 82 -21.45 3.35 4.84
CA HIS A 82 -20.60 4.19 5.69
C HIS A 82 -20.61 5.67 5.24
N ASP A 83 -20.41 6.57 6.21
CA ASP A 83 -20.12 7.99 6.00
C ASP A 83 -18.77 8.36 6.66
N PRO A 84 -17.75 8.81 5.90
CA PRO A 84 -17.71 8.82 4.44
C PRO A 84 -17.70 7.39 3.86
N PRO A 85 -18.23 7.21 2.62
CA PRO A 85 -18.31 5.90 1.98
C PRO A 85 -16.94 5.29 1.74
N ARG A 86 -16.85 3.97 1.86
CA ARG A 86 -15.59 3.23 1.81
C ARG A 86 -15.60 2.25 0.65
N LEU A 87 -14.72 2.48 -0.31
CA LEU A 87 -14.32 1.42 -1.23
C LEU A 87 -13.38 0.46 -0.49
N PHE A 88 -13.34 -0.80 -0.90
CA PHE A 88 -12.36 -1.82 -0.54
C PHE A 88 -11.78 -2.47 -1.81
N VAL A 89 -10.46 -2.62 -1.88
CA VAL A 89 -9.75 -3.12 -3.08
C VAL A 89 -8.62 -4.04 -2.65
N LYS A 90 -8.45 -5.15 -3.37
CA LYS A 90 -7.31 -6.06 -3.24
C LYS A 90 -6.55 -6.11 -4.57
N ALA A 91 -5.35 -5.55 -4.60
CA ALA A 91 -4.47 -5.57 -5.76
C ALA A 91 -3.11 -6.18 -5.44
N GLU A 92 -2.49 -6.84 -6.43
CA GLU A 92 -1.07 -7.18 -6.40
C GLU A 92 -0.27 -6.11 -7.14
N GLN A 93 0.76 -5.57 -6.50
CA GLN A 93 1.70 -4.64 -7.11
C GLN A 93 3.05 -5.31 -7.34
N VAL A 94 3.55 -5.24 -8.59
CA VAL A 94 4.95 -5.46 -8.92
C VAL A 94 5.64 -4.11 -8.89
N PHE A 95 6.61 -3.95 -7.99
CA PHE A 95 7.45 -2.75 -7.88
C PHE A 95 8.92 -3.18 -7.89
N HIS A 96 9.75 -2.47 -8.65
CA HIS A 96 11.19 -2.70 -8.70
C HIS A 96 11.95 -1.42 -8.46
N ILE A 97 12.72 -1.34 -7.37
CA ILE A 97 13.59 -0.19 -7.12
C ILE A 97 14.69 -0.19 -8.19
N ARG A 98 14.71 0.85 -9.03
CA ARG A 98 15.59 1.07 -10.18
C ARG A 98 17.09 0.85 -9.93
N TRP A 99 17.53 1.03 -8.67
CA TRP A 99 18.92 0.89 -8.24
C TRP A 99 19.18 -0.40 -7.45
N ASN A 100 18.16 -1.23 -7.22
CA ASN A 100 18.27 -2.50 -6.50
C ASN A 100 18.61 -3.63 -7.50
N PRO A 101 19.75 -4.34 -7.34
CA PRO A 101 20.16 -5.40 -8.26
C PRO A 101 19.36 -6.71 -8.10
N PHE A 102 18.55 -6.84 -7.06
CA PHE A 102 17.73 -8.03 -6.82
C PHE A 102 16.42 -8.03 -7.63
N LYS A 103 15.76 -9.19 -7.72
CA LYS A 103 14.49 -9.35 -8.44
C LYS A 103 13.35 -8.54 -7.80
N PRO A 104 12.34 -8.09 -8.58
CA PRO A 104 11.18 -7.37 -8.04
C PRO A 104 10.42 -8.19 -6.98
N ALA A 105 9.93 -7.50 -5.95
CA ALA A 105 8.96 -8.06 -5.01
C ALA A 105 7.54 -7.88 -5.55
N LYS A 106 6.63 -8.79 -5.17
CA LYS A 106 5.19 -8.57 -5.20
C LYS A 106 4.75 -8.08 -3.83
N VAL A 107 3.87 -7.08 -3.77
CA VAL A 107 3.29 -6.56 -2.51
C VAL A 107 1.78 -6.30 -2.69
N PRO A 108 0.93 -6.66 -1.70
CA PRO A 108 -0.51 -6.37 -1.74
C PRO A 108 -0.85 -4.95 -1.25
N CYS A 109 -1.82 -4.29 -1.90
CA CYS A 109 -2.17 -2.85 -1.80
C CYS A 109 -3.64 -2.66 -2.29
N ILE A 110 -4.49 -1.65 -2.02
CA ILE A 110 -4.62 -0.43 -1.17
C ILE A 110 -6.15 -0.30 -0.90
N VAL A 111 -6.70 0.42 0.11
CA VAL A 111 -8.01 1.09 -0.18
C VAL A 111 -8.40 2.40 0.53
N ALA A 112 -8.52 2.45 1.86
CA ALA A 112 -7.95 3.60 2.52
C ALA A 112 -6.48 3.54 2.15
N GLN A 113 -5.85 4.66 1.80
CA GLN A 113 -4.39 4.67 1.73
C GLN A 113 -3.87 4.66 3.16
N GLU A 114 -4.01 3.51 3.80
CA GLU A 114 -3.32 2.99 4.97
C GLU A 114 -2.75 1.65 4.48
N ASP A 115 -1.62 1.71 3.77
CA ASP A 115 -1.11 0.54 3.03
C ASP A 115 -0.57 -0.52 4.00
N TYR A 116 -1.29 -1.63 4.20
CA TYR A 116 -0.88 -2.69 5.12
C TYR A 116 0.04 -3.72 4.44
N TYR A 117 1.34 -3.57 4.67
CA TYR A 117 2.37 -4.53 4.25
C TYR A 117 2.61 -5.58 5.35
N HIS A 118 2.81 -6.84 4.97
CA HIS A 118 3.46 -7.80 5.88
C HIS A 118 4.93 -7.37 6.12
N PRO A 119 5.47 -7.49 7.36
CA PRO A 119 6.82 -7.03 7.66
C PRO A 119 7.92 -7.71 6.84
N ASP A 120 7.73 -8.98 6.46
CA ASP A 120 8.70 -9.72 5.66
C ASP A 120 8.67 -9.29 4.18
N ASP A 121 7.52 -8.92 3.62
CA ASP A 121 7.41 -8.27 2.31
C ASP A 121 8.01 -6.85 2.30
N LEU A 122 7.81 -6.06 3.37
CA LEU A 122 8.41 -4.72 3.48
C LEU A 122 9.94 -4.78 3.61
N VAL A 123 10.48 -5.76 4.35
CA VAL A 123 11.93 -5.98 4.40
C VAL A 123 12.44 -6.59 3.10
N ALA A 124 11.71 -7.52 2.46
CA ALA A 124 12.08 -8.09 1.17
C ALA A 124 12.10 -7.04 0.06
N PHE A 125 11.24 -6.02 0.11
CA PHE A 125 11.24 -4.89 -0.81
C PHE A 125 12.58 -4.12 -0.81
N VAL A 126 13.20 -3.93 0.36
CA VAL A 126 14.49 -3.23 0.51
C VAL A 126 15.67 -4.19 0.34
N LEU A 127 15.62 -5.36 0.98
CA LEU A 127 16.70 -6.34 1.04
C LEU A 127 16.13 -7.78 0.99
N PRO A 128 15.84 -8.33 -0.21
CA PRO A 128 15.28 -9.68 -0.36
C PRO A 128 16.00 -10.80 0.42
N PRO A 129 17.35 -10.83 0.53
CA PRO A 129 18.06 -11.85 1.32
C PRO A 129 17.72 -11.87 2.82
N ALA A 130 17.14 -10.79 3.38
CA ALA A 130 16.78 -10.72 4.80
C ALA A 130 15.38 -11.30 5.11
N ARG A 131 14.53 -11.56 4.10
CA ARG A 131 13.18 -12.13 4.27
C ARG A 131 13.13 -13.37 5.20
N PRO A 132 13.99 -14.40 5.07
CA PRO A 132 13.94 -15.56 5.97
C PRO A 132 14.24 -15.21 7.44
N LEU A 133 15.10 -14.21 7.72
CA LEU A 133 15.37 -13.77 9.10
C LEU A 133 14.15 -13.13 9.74
N VAL A 134 13.40 -12.33 8.98
CA VAL A 134 12.14 -11.74 9.45
C VAL A 134 11.09 -12.82 9.72
N ASN A 135 10.97 -13.81 8.83
CA ASN A 135 10.03 -14.93 9.03
C ASN A 135 10.38 -15.79 10.25
N VAL A 136 11.66 -16.05 10.51
CA VAL A 136 12.11 -16.71 11.75
C VAL A 136 11.79 -15.86 12.98
N ALA A 137 12.00 -14.53 12.94
CA ALA A 137 11.67 -13.64 14.04
C ALA A 137 10.15 -13.55 14.33
N LEU A 138 9.33 -13.49 13.28
CA LEU A 138 7.86 -13.52 13.40
C LEU A 138 7.37 -14.85 14.00
N GLN A 139 7.89 -15.99 13.52
CA GLN A 139 7.57 -17.31 14.07
C GLN A 139 8.02 -17.46 15.53
N ALA A 140 9.23 -16.99 15.88
CA ALA A 140 9.73 -16.99 17.25
C ALA A 140 8.85 -16.12 18.18
N SER A 141 8.37 -14.97 17.69
CA SER A 141 7.40 -14.13 18.41
C SER A 141 6.07 -14.87 18.65
N SER A 142 5.51 -15.53 17.63
CA SER A 142 4.29 -16.33 17.79
C SER A 142 4.45 -17.48 18.79
N LEU A 143 5.60 -18.17 18.77
CA LEU A 143 5.93 -19.23 19.74
C LEU A 143 6.10 -18.66 21.16
N ALA A 144 6.73 -17.49 21.31
CA ALA A 144 6.87 -16.80 22.59
C ALA A 144 5.51 -16.39 23.16
N CYS A 145 4.61 -15.83 22.34
CA CYS A 145 3.23 -15.52 22.74
C CYS A 145 2.46 -16.77 23.20
N ALA A 146 2.54 -17.87 22.44
CA ALA A 146 1.88 -19.13 22.80
C ALA A 146 2.45 -19.76 24.09
N PHE A 147 3.77 -19.67 24.29
CA PHE A 147 4.41 -20.12 25.52
C PHE A 147 4.01 -19.26 26.72
N LEU A 148 4.05 -17.93 26.59
CA LEU A 148 3.68 -17.00 27.66
C LEU A 148 2.21 -17.14 28.04
N ALA A 149 1.30 -17.20 27.07
CA ALA A 149 -0.13 -17.43 27.33
C ALA A 149 -0.34 -18.69 28.17
N LYS A 150 0.26 -19.81 27.76
CA LYS A 150 0.16 -21.09 28.48
C LYS A 150 0.78 -21.03 29.89
N VAL A 151 1.86 -20.28 30.08
CA VAL A 151 2.44 -20.05 31.42
C VAL A 151 1.46 -19.28 32.30
N PHE A 152 0.91 -18.16 31.84
CA PHE A 152 -0.05 -17.37 32.62
C PHE A 152 -1.36 -18.13 32.91
N GLU A 153 -1.89 -18.88 31.93
CA GLU A 153 -3.02 -19.81 32.13
C GLU A 153 -2.74 -20.82 33.27
N THR A 154 -1.55 -21.42 33.30
CA THR A 154 -1.17 -22.37 34.37
C THR A 154 -0.88 -21.71 35.72
N LEU A 155 -0.69 -20.39 35.75
CA LEU A 155 -0.50 -19.60 36.98
C LEU A 155 -1.81 -18.99 37.50
N GLY A 156 -2.93 -19.13 36.79
CA GLY A 156 -4.24 -18.66 37.20
C GLY A 156 -4.45 -17.15 37.06
N ALA A 157 -3.82 -16.53 36.06
CA ALA A 157 -4.01 -15.13 35.68
C ALA A 157 -5.01 -14.96 34.53
#